data_AF-A0A3C1BYF8-F1
#
_entry.id   AF-A0A3C1BYF8-F1
#
_cell.length_a   1.000
_cell.length_b   1.000
_cell.length_c   1.000
_cell.angle_alpha   90.00
_cell.angle_beta   90.00
_cell.angle_gamma   90.00
#
_symmetry.space_group_name_H-M   'P 1'
#
loop_
_entity.id
_entity.type
_entity.pdbx_description
1 polymer ?
#
loop_
_entity_poly.entity_id
_entity_poly.type
_entity_poly.pdbx_seq_one_letter_code
_entity_poly.pdbx_strand_id
1 'polypeptide(L)'
;MPDYQFYIQDYLGSAISEEDFPRLCKRAGEVLARYKRIYTVTEPESRAEKMAVCAMTDALSGFEAIQNGEAGAIQSAAIGSVSVNYGTPTAVDISPKGQARELYRCASLYLDIYRG
;
A
#
# COMPACT_ATOMS: atom_id res chain seq x y z
N MET A 1 15.04 -6.93 2.17
CA MET A 1 13.70 -6.84 2.79
C MET A 1 13.88 -6.21 4.17
N PRO A 2 13.12 -5.16 4.53
CA PRO A 2 13.19 -4.53 5.86
C PRO A 2 12.64 -5.46 6.94
N ASP A 3 13.21 -5.38 8.15
CA ASP A 3 12.68 -5.99 9.36
C ASP A 3 11.78 -5.00 10.12
N TYR A 4 11.11 -5.49 11.17
CA TYR A 4 10.20 -4.64 11.94
C TYR A 4 10.93 -3.48 12.65
N GLN A 5 12.18 -3.69 13.05
CA GLN A 5 13.01 -2.63 13.62
C GLN A 5 13.24 -1.48 12.63
N PHE A 6 13.60 -1.79 11.39
CA PHE A 6 13.71 -0.79 10.34
C PHE A 6 12.37 -0.08 10.10
N TYR A 7 11.25 -0.82 10.12
CA TYR A 7 9.92 -0.24 9.95
C TYR A 7 9.61 0.84 10.99
N ILE A 8 9.88 0.60 12.27
CA ILE A 8 9.54 1.56 13.34
C ILE A 8 10.61 2.64 13.57
N GLN A 9 11.89 2.37 13.28
CA GLN A 9 12.99 3.29 13.61
C GLN A 9 13.50 4.11 12.43
N ASP A 10 13.63 3.50 11.25
CA ASP A 10 14.15 4.18 10.06
C ASP A 10 13.02 4.69 9.16
N TYR A 11 12.01 3.85 8.93
CA TYR A 11 10.84 4.20 8.13
C TYR A 11 9.77 4.97 8.93
N LEU A 12 9.77 4.83 10.26
CA LEU A 12 8.85 5.50 11.19
C LEU A 12 7.36 5.13 11.00
N GLY A 13 7.12 3.87 10.61
CA GLY A 13 5.77 3.33 10.49
C GLY A 13 5.16 2.94 11.84
N SER A 14 3.83 3.00 11.91
CA SER A 14 3.05 2.71 13.13
C SER A 14 1.73 1.97 12.88
N ALA A 15 1.43 1.65 11.61
CA ALA A 15 0.15 1.10 11.20
C ALA A 15 0.05 -0.42 11.33
N ILE A 16 1.17 -1.11 11.59
CA ILE A 16 1.28 -2.57 11.54
C ILE A 16 1.92 -3.08 12.82
N SER A 17 1.36 -4.16 13.38
CA SER A 17 1.91 -4.88 14.51
C SER A 17 3.22 -5.62 14.13
N GLU A 18 4.05 -5.94 15.12
CA GLU A 18 5.26 -6.76 14.89
C GLU A 18 4.94 -8.16 14.33
N GLU A 19 3.79 -8.72 14.70
CA GLU A 19 3.34 -10.05 14.26
C GLU A 19 2.90 -10.04 12.79
N ASP A 20 2.17 -9.01 12.35
CA ASP A 20 1.65 -8.93 10.99
C ASP A 20 2.70 -8.44 9.98
N PHE A 21 3.67 -7.66 10.44
CA PHE A 21 4.65 -7.01 9.58
C PHE A 21 5.41 -7.99 8.66
N PRO A 22 5.96 -9.12 9.12
CA PRO A 22 6.71 -10.04 8.26
C PRO A 22 5.89 -10.58 7.08
N ARG A 23 4.60 -10.89 7.31
CA ARG A 23 3.68 -11.41 6.28
C ARG A 23 3.41 -10.36 5.21
N LEU A 24 3.09 -9.14 5.62
CA LEU A 24 2.80 -8.03 4.71
C LEU A 24 4.06 -7.58 3.96
N CYS A 25 5.20 -7.50 4.66
CA CYS A 25 6.48 -7.10 4.10
C CYS A 25 6.95 -8.08 3.02
N LYS A 26 6.75 -9.39 3.25
CA LYS A 26 7.02 -10.40 2.22
C LYS A 26 6.17 -10.19 0.97
N ARG A 27 4.86 -9.97 1.11
CA ARG A 27 3.97 -9.69 -0.03
C ARG A 27 4.37 -8.42 -0.79
N ALA A 28 4.70 -7.35 -0.07
CA ALA A 28 5.22 -6.12 -0.68
C ALA A 28 6.52 -6.38 -1.45
N GLY A 29 7.44 -7.15 -0.88
CA GLY A 29 8.69 -7.57 -1.54
C GLY A 29 8.46 -8.37 -2.83
N GLU A 30 7.48 -9.28 -2.86
CA GLU A 30 7.12 -10.04 -4.06
C GLU A 30 6.58 -9.14 -5.19
N VAL A 31 5.79 -8.13 -4.83
CA VAL A 31 5.30 -7.12 -5.79
C VAL A 31 6.45 -6.28 -6.33
N LEU A 32 7.38 -5.84 -5.47
CA LEU A 32 8.56 -5.10 -5.92
C LEU A 32 9.47 -5.96 -6.81
N ALA A 33 9.65 -7.23 -6.47
CA ALA A 33 10.37 -8.19 -7.31
C ALA A 33 9.70 -8.39 -8.68
N ARG A 34 8.36 -8.29 -8.75
CA ARG A 34 7.66 -8.24 -10.03
C ARG A 34 7.96 -6.96 -10.80
N TYR A 35 7.97 -5.78 -10.16
CA TYR A 35 8.33 -4.53 -10.82
C TYR A 35 9.72 -4.57 -11.42
N LYS A 36 10.73 -5.04 -10.66
CA LYS A 36 12.10 -5.22 -11.14
C LYS A 36 12.24 -6.16 -12.35
N ARG A 37 11.27 -7.06 -12.58
CA ARG A 37 11.25 -7.96 -13.75
C ARG A 37 10.65 -7.33 -15.00
N ILE A 38 9.75 -6.36 -14.84
CA ILE A 38 8.96 -5.78 -15.95
C ILE A 38 9.30 -4.32 -16.26
N TYR A 39 9.99 -3.65 -15.34
CA TYR A 39 10.41 -2.25 -15.42
C TYR A 39 11.90 -2.12 -15.07
N THR A 40 12.49 -1.03 -15.52
CA THR A 40 13.76 -0.57 -14.96
C THR A 40 13.47 0.13 -13.63
N VAL A 41 14.15 -0.31 -12.58
CA VAL A 41 14.00 0.23 -11.22
C VAL A 41 15.38 0.68 -10.75
N THR A 42 15.52 1.97 -10.45
CA THR A 42 16.75 2.53 -9.88
C THR A 42 16.51 3.07 -8.47
N GLU A 43 17.54 2.93 -7.64
CA GLU A 43 17.51 3.34 -6.24
C GLU A 43 18.30 4.65 -6.10
N PRO A 44 17.63 5.81 -5.93
CA PRO A 44 18.30 7.12 -5.90
C PRO A 44 19.10 7.34 -4.62
N GLU A 45 18.68 6.73 -3.50
CA GLU A 45 19.28 6.90 -2.18
C GLU A 45 19.54 5.55 -1.52
N SER A 46 20.55 5.50 -0.64
CA SER A 46 20.77 4.32 0.19
C SER A 46 19.52 4.03 1.03
N ARG A 47 19.01 2.78 0.95
CA ARG A 47 17.82 2.27 1.66
C ARG A 47 16.48 2.64 1.02
N ALA A 48 16.43 3.35 -0.09
CA ALA A 48 15.18 3.70 -0.75
C ALA A 48 14.35 2.45 -1.13
N GLU A 49 14.99 1.32 -1.45
CA GLU A 49 14.27 0.06 -1.65
C GLU A 49 13.56 -0.43 -0.38
N LYS A 50 14.21 -0.33 0.78
CA LYS A 50 13.60 -0.73 2.05
C LYS A 50 12.43 0.19 2.40
N MET A 51 12.57 1.49 2.16
CA MET A 51 11.51 2.48 2.35
C MET A 51 10.30 2.20 1.44
N ALA A 52 10.55 1.89 0.16
CA ALA A 52 9.51 1.49 -0.78
C ALA A 52 8.74 0.25 -0.33
N VAL A 53 9.44 -0.78 0.15
CA VAL A 53 8.80 -1.99 0.66
C VAL A 53 7.95 -1.67 1.90
N CYS A 54 8.43 -0.84 2.83
CA CYS A 54 7.64 -0.42 3.98
C CYS A 54 6.37 0.36 3.57
N ALA A 55 6.46 1.31 2.64
CA ALA A 55 5.29 2.05 2.15
C ALA A 55 4.26 1.17 1.43
N MET A 56 4.74 0.19 0.67
CA MET A 56 3.86 -0.83 0.08
C MET A 56 3.22 -1.71 1.16
N THR A 57 3.96 -2.01 2.24
CA THR A 57 3.46 -2.80 3.38
C THR A 57 2.33 -2.07 4.10
N ASP A 58 2.48 -0.76 4.37
CA ASP A 58 1.41 0.08 4.93
C ASP A 58 0.16 0.08 4.06
N ALA A 59 0.32 0.23 2.74
CA ALA A 59 -0.80 0.19 1.80
C ALA A 59 -1.54 -1.15 1.84
N LEU A 60 -0.80 -2.27 1.89
CA LEU A 60 -1.40 -3.61 2.04
C LEU A 60 -2.17 -3.75 3.36
N SER A 61 -1.61 -3.26 4.48
CA SER A 61 -2.30 -3.24 5.77
C SER A 61 -3.61 -2.44 5.69
N GLY A 62 -3.56 -1.26 5.06
CA GLY A 62 -4.74 -0.43 4.83
C GLY A 62 -5.82 -1.14 4.00
N PHE A 63 -5.45 -1.89 2.96
CA PHE A 63 -6.42 -2.67 2.18
C PHE A 63 -7.03 -3.80 3.00
N GLU A 64 -6.25 -4.51 3.80
CA GLU A 64 -6.76 -5.56 4.69
C GLU A 64 -7.73 -4.97 5.72
N ALA A 65 -7.39 -3.83 6.35
CA ALA A 65 -8.27 -3.15 7.29
C ALA A 65 -9.59 -2.68 6.65
N ILE A 66 -9.56 -2.16 5.41
CA ILE A 66 -10.78 -1.78 4.68
C ILE A 66 -11.63 -3.02 4.34
N GLN A 67 -10.99 -4.11 3.87
CA GLN A 67 -11.68 -5.36 3.54
C GLN A 67 -12.31 -6.02 4.77
N ASN A 68 -11.65 -5.92 5.93
CA ASN A 68 -12.14 -6.43 7.20
C ASN A 68 -13.17 -5.49 7.87
N GLY A 69 -13.41 -4.30 7.32
CA GLY A 69 -14.34 -3.30 7.88
C GLY A 69 -13.80 -2.55 9.10
N GLU A 70 -12.51 -2.66 9.39
CA GLU A 70 -11.80 -2.03 10.52
C GLU A 70 -11.39 -0.60 10.19
N ALA A 71 -11.16 -0.30 8.91
CA ALA A 71 -11.02 1.06 8.40
C ALA A 71 -12.42 1.56 7.97
N GLY A 72 -13.13 2.13 8.94
CA GLY A 72 -14.40 2.89 8.82
C GLY A 72 -15.17 2.76 7.50
N ALA A 73 -16.28 2.02 7.56
CA ALA A 73 -17.22 1.82 6.46
C ALA A 73 -17.44 3.06 5.57
N ILE A 74 -16.90 3.03 4.34
CA ILE A 74 -17.61 3.60 3.19
C ILE A 74 -18.39 2.46 2.54
N GLN A 75 -19.21 1.79 3.34
CA GLN A 75 -20.25 0.93 2.82
C GLN A 75 -21.41 1.85 2.46
N SER A 76 -21.56 2.13 1.16
CA SER A 76 -22.84 2.56 0.62
C SER A 76 -23.83 1.43 0.91
N ALA A 77 -24.52 1.53 2.04
CA ALA A 77 -25.68 0.70 2.31
C ALA A 77 -26.82 1.26 1.45
N ALA A 78 -27.19 0.54 0.39
CA ALA A 78 -28.42 0.80 -0.33
C ALA A 78 -29.60 0.35 0.56
N ILE A 79 -30.02 1.21 1.49
CA ILE A 79 -31.30 1.09 2.17
C ILE A 79 -32.19 2.21 1.63
N GLY A 80 -33.13 1.83 0.76
CA GLY A 80 -34.33 2.60 0.46
C GLY A 80 -34.11 3.94 -0.24
N SER A 81 -34.14 3.93 -1.57
CA SER A 81 -34.73 4.98 -2.42
C SER A 81 -34.76 6.42 -1.89
N VAL A 82 -33.63 7.02 -1.54
CA VAL A 82 -33.46 8.49 -1.49
C VAL A 82 -32.04 8.83 -1.91
N SER A 83 -31.86 9.25 -3.15
CA SER A 83 -30.61 9.80 -3.65
C SER A 83 -30.41 11.20 -3.07
N VAL A 84 -29.52 11.35 -2.08
CA VAL A 84 -29.03 12.67 -1.66
C VAL A 84 -27.58 12.81 -2.10
N ASN A 85 -27.37 13.69 -3.08
CA ASN A 85 -26.07 13.95 -3.70
C ASN A 85 -25.31 15.01 -2.87
N TYR A 86 -24.85 14.65 -1.66
CA TYR A 86 -23.71 15.32 -1.07
C TYR A 86 -22.47 14.78 -1.78
N GLY A 87 -21.61 15.65 -2.32
CA GLY A 87 -20.38 15.24 -3.01
C GLY A 87 -19.66 14.18 -2.20
N THR A 88 -19.72 12.94 -2.68
CA THR A 88 -19.24 11.76 -1.96
C THR A 88 -17.75 11.93 -1.70
N PRO A 89 -17.23 11.69 -0.48
CA PRO A 89 -15.81 11.35 -0.36
C PRO A 89 -15.59 10.18 -1.34
N THR A 90 -14.73 10.38 -2.34
CA THR A 90 -14.44 9.34 -3.34
C THR A 90 -14.08 8.07 -2.59
N ALA A 91 -14.92 7.03 -2.74
CA ALA A 91 -14.64 5.73 -2.15
C ALA A 91 -13.24 5.29 -2.58
N VAL A 92 -12.42 4.82 -1.64
CA VAL A 92 -11.08 4.31 -1.94
C VAL A 92 -11.22 3.13 -2.91
N ASP A 93 -10.59 3.22 -4.08
CA ASP A 93 -10.61 2.16 -5.08
C ASP A 93 -9.77 0.97 -4.60
N ILE A 94 -10.42 0.05 -3.89
CA ILE A 94 -9.83 -1.20 -3.41
C ILE A 94 -9.93 -2.34 -4.43
N SER A 95 -10.34 -2.07 -5.67
CA SER A 95 -10.32 -3.08 -6.73
C SER A 95 -8.89 -3.57 -6.97
N PRO A 96 -8.67 -4.76 -7.55
CA PRO A 96 -7.32 -5.23 -7.86
C PRO A 96 -6.50 -4.24 -8.69
N LYS A 97 -7.16 -3.48 -9.57
CA LYS A 97 -6.53 -2.42 -10.38
C LYS A 97 -6.17 -1.20 -9.52
N GLY A 98 -7.06 -0.79 -8.61
CA GLY A 98 -6.83 0.30 -7.66
C GLY A 98 -5.68 -0.02 -6.71
N GLN A 99 -5.67 -1.21 -6.11
CA GLN A 99 -4.57 -1.69 -5.26
C GLN A 99 -3.24 -1.73 -6.02
N ALA A 100 -3.21 -2.25 -7.26
CA ALA A 100 -1.99 -2.27 -8.06
C ALA A 100 -1.47 -0.85 -8.36
N ARG A 101 -2.37 0.10 -8.64
CA ARG A 101 -2.01 1.52 -8.86
C ARG A 101 -1.42 2.13 -7.59
N GLU A 102 -2.02 1.86 -6.44
CA GLU A 102 -1.56 2.42 -5.17
C GLU A 102 -0.23 1.82 -4.74
N LEU A 103 -0.04 0.51 -4.87
CA LEU A 103 1.26 -0.12 -4.61
C LEU A 103 2.36 0.41 -5.52
N TYR A 104 2.05 0.67 -6.80
CA TYR A 104 2.98 1.32 -7.71
C TYR A 104 3.32 2.74 -7.25
N ARG A 105 2.30 3.53 -6.87
CA ARG A 105 2.47 4.88 -6.32
C ARG A 105 3.38 4.88 -5.09
N CYS A 106 3.16 3.97 -4.13
CA CYS A 106 3.99 3.84 -2.92
C CYS A 106 5.44 3.48 -3.26
N ALA A 107 5.67 2.54 -4.19
CA ALA A 107 7.02 2.19 -4.62
C ALA A 107 7.73 3.40 -5.26
N SER A 108 7.02 4.13 -6.12
CA SER A 108 7.54 5.31 -6.81
C SER A 108 7.79 6.54 -5.91
N LEU A 109 7.40 6.50 -4.63
CA LEU A 109 7.79 7.55 -3.67
C LEU A 109 9.30 7.54 -3.38
N TYR A 110 9.91 6.36 -3.45
CA TYR A 110 11.32 6.16 -3.10
C TYR A 110 12.16 5.64 -4.26
N LEU A 111 11.53 4.98 -5.25
CA LEU A 111 12.23 4.37 -6.37
C LEU A 111 11.86 5.05 -7.68
N ASP A 112 12.87 5.18 -8.54
CA ASP A 112 12.64 5.56 -9.92
C ASP A 112 12.24 4.30 -10.70
N ILE A 113 10.98 4.26 -11.13
CA ILE A 113 10.42 3.13 -11.88
C ILE A 113 9.96 3.64 -13.24
N TYR A 114 10.60 3.14 -14.30
CA TYR A 114 10.28 3.54 -15.66
C TYR A 114 10.35 2.35 -16.63
N ARG A 115 9.64 2.50 -17.75
CA ARG A 115 9.67 1.58 -18.88
C ARG A 115 10.49 2.26 -19.98
N GLY A 116 11.65 1.69 -20.30
CA GLY A 116 12.47 2.13 -21.43
C GLY A 116 11.78 1.89 -22.76
#